data_AF-A0A255TE23-F1
#
_entry.id   AF-A0A255TE23-F1
#
_cell.length_a   1.000
_cell.length_b   1.000
_cell.length_c   1.000
_cell.angle_alpha   90.00
_cell.angle_beta   90.00
_cell.angle_gamma   90.00
#
_symmetry.space_group_name_H-M   'P 1'
#
loop_
_entity.id
_entity.type
_entity.pdbx_description
1 polymer ?
#
loop_
_entity_poly.entity_id
_entity_poly.type
_entity_poly.pdbx_seq_one_letter_code
_entity_poly.pdbx_strand_id
1 'polypeptide(L)'
;MLNNIKKTGIDAQLNLYANPGDAVIRAYNPNYSDADNLSAMIAEIYNQGPRNVSKHCMTAEEYKTLNIMDISRNQIKNPSGFVAELKNTFPNITYFDESYNGCIHIEIQQP
;
A
#
# COMPACT_ATOMS: atom_id res chain seq x y z
N MET A 1 7.32 2.38 -4.94
CA MET A 1 7.27 2.35 -6.43
C MET A 1 8.63 2.61 -7.07
N LEU A 2 9.31 3.74 -6.82
CA LEU A 2 10.57 4.10 -7.50
C LEU A 2 11.62 2.96 -7.59
N ASN A 3 11.99 2.36 -6.44
CA ASN A 3 12.96 1.25 -6.43
C ASN A 3 12.50 0.03 -7.24
N ASN A 4 11.19 -0.25 -7.26
CA ASN A 4 10.64 -1.37 -8.04
C ASN A 4 10.65 -1.06 -9.54
N ILE A 5 10.34 0.18 -9.94
CA ILE A 5 10.48 0.62 -11.34
C ILE A 5 11.94 0.45 -11.79
N LYS A 6 12.91 0.89 -10.98
CA LYS A 6 14.34 0.71 -11.29
C LYS A 6 14.77 -0.76 -11.40
N LYS A 7 14.14 -1.65 -10.62
CA LYS A 7 14.46 -3.08 -10.60
C LYS A 7 13.78 -3.88 -11.70
N THR A 8 12.53 -3.54 -12.03
CA THR A 8 11.65 -4.39 -12.86
C THR A 8 11.17 -3.72 -14.15
N GLY A 9 11.37 -2.42 -14.29
CA GLY A 9 10.88 -1.62 -15.41
C GLY A 9 9.47 -1.06 -15.18
N ILE A 10 9.09 -0.13 -16.05
CA ILE A 10 7.79 0.56 -16.02
C ILE A 10 6.65 -0.43 -16.31
N ASP A 11 6.76 -1.21 -17.38
CA ASP A 11 5.69 -2.12 -17.83
C ASP A 11 5.34 -3.18 -16.77
N ALA A 12 6.35 -3.70 -16.07
CA ALA A 12 6.14 -4.65 -14.99
C ALA A 12 5.34 -4.04 -13.82
N GLN A 13 5.54 -2.74 -13.55
CA GLN A 13 4.78 -2.04 -12.51
C GLN A 13 3.37 -1.68 -12.97
N LEU A 14 3.18 -1.28 -14.23
CA LEU A 14 1.84 -0.99 -14.77
C LEU A 14 0.90 -2.21 -14.75
N ASN A 15 1.43 -3.43 -14.79
CA ASN A 15 0.62 -4.63 -14.66
C ASN A 15 0.12 -4.91 -13.23
N LEU A 16 0.64 -4.20 -12.22
CA LEU A 16 0.31 -4.43 -10.80
C LEU A 16 -0.67 -3.42 -10.23
N TYR A 17 -0.70 -2.20 -10.77
CA TYR A 17 -1.46 -1.09 -10.22
C TYR A 17 -2.72 -0.80 -11.04
N ALA A 18 -3.64 -0.05 -10.44
CA ALA A 18 -4.81 0.50 -11.12
C ALA A 18 -4.52 1.94 -11.58
N ASN A 19 -5.46 2.55 -12.32
CA ASN A 19 -5.31 3.88 -12.95
C ASN A 19 -4.60 4.95 -12.09
N PRO A 20 -4.91 5.13 -10.79
CA PRO A 20 -4.20 6.13 -9.97
C PRO A 20 -2.72 5.78 -9.74
N GLY A 21 -2.40 4.51 -9.51
CA GLY A 21 -1.01 4.05 -9.37
C GLY A 21 -0.26 4.10 -10.70
N ASP A 22 -0.93 3.81 -11.81
CA ASP A 22 -0.35 3.94 -13.15
C ASP A 22 0.07 5.39 -13.45
N ALA A 23 -0.74 6.38 -13.04
CA ALA A 23 -0.40 7.79 -13.21
C ALA A 23 0.92 8.12 -12.49
N VAL A 24 1.09 7.63 -11.25
CA VAL A 24 2.32 7.80 -10.47
C VAL A 24 3.52 7.10 -11.14
N ILE A 25 3.32 5.91 -11.69
CA ILE A 25 4.36 5.19 -12.44
C ILE A 25 4.77 5.96 -13.68
N ARG A 26 3.81 6.54 -14.43
CA ARG A 26 4.07 7.34 -15.63
C ARG A 26 4.76 8.67 -15.36
N ALA A 27 4.74 9.17 -14.13
CA ALA A 27 5.51 10.35 -13.72
C ALA A 27 7.02 10.06 -13.63
N TYR A 28 7.45 8.79 -13.61
CA TYR A 28 8.86 8.43 -13.63
C TYR A 28 9.50 8.75 -15.00
N ASN A 29 10.67 9.37 -14.96
CA ASN A 29 11.50 9.66 -16.12
C ASN A 29 12.91 9.07 -15.93
N PRO A 30 13.37 8.16 -16.82
CA PRO A 30 14.69 7.54 -16.68
C PRO A 30 15.87 8.51 -16.84
N ASN A 31 15.63 9.72 -17.38
CA ASN A 31 16.65 10.75 -17.54
C ASN A 31 16.78 11.66 -16.30
N TYR A 32 15.88 11.53 -15.33
CA TYR A 32 15.90 12.33 -14.10
C TYR A 32 16.72 11.65 -13.01
N SER A 33 17.22 12.46 -12.07
CA SER A 33 17.83 11.92 -10.87
C SER A 33 16.80 11.17 -10.01
N ASP A 34 17.25 10.35 -9.07
CA ASP A 34 16.34 9.68 -8.12
C ASP A 34 15.55 10.71 -7.30
N ALA A 35 16.16 11.85 -6.95
CA ALA A 35 15.51 12.91 -6.18
C ALA A 35 14.40 13.60 -6.98
N ASP A 36 14.67 13.92 -8.25
CA ASP A 36 13.69 14.55 -9.14
C ASP A 36 12.52 13.60 -9.44
N ASN A 37 12.83 12.32 -9.69
CA ASN A 37 11.81 11.27 -9.84
C ASN A 37 10.97 11.12 -8.58
N LEU A 38 11.61 11.08 -7.40
CA LEU A 38 10.90 11.00 -6.13
C LEU A 38 9.96 12.19 -5.94
N SER A 39 10.43 13.40 -6.24
CA SER A 39 9.62 14.62 -6.17
C SER A 39 8.42 14.58 -7.12
N ALA A 40 8.64 14.21 -8.38
CA ALA A 40 7.58 14.11 -9.39
C ALA A 40 6.54 13.04 -9.04
N MET A 41 6.98 11.86 -8.61
CA MET A 41 6.09 10.78 -8.20
C MET A 41 5.29 11.14 -6.93
N ILE A 42 5.90 11.82 -5.95
CA ILE A 42 5.19 12.30 -4.77
C ILE A 42 4.13 13.34 -5.15
N ALA A 43 4.46 14.29 -6.03
CA ALA A 43 3.51 15.28 -6.51
C ALA A 43 2.29 14.60 -7.18
N GLU A 44 2.54 13.57 -8.00
CA GLU A 44 1.46 12.82 -8.65
C GLU A 44 0.62 12.02 -7.65
N ILE A 45 1.21 11.45 -6.59
CA ILE A 45 0.47 10.79 -5.50
C ILE A 45 -0.53 11.75 -4.87
N TYR A 46 -0.11 12.99 -4.57
CA TYR A 46 -1.00 14.00 -4.01
C TYR A 46 -2.06 14.45 -5.01
N ASN A 47 -1.72 14.58 -6.30
CA ASN A 47 -2.64 14.94 -7.37
C ASN A 47 -3.78 13.91 -7.54
N GLN A 48 -3.44 12.62 -7.50
CA GLN A 48 -4.43 11.53 -7.59
C GLN A 48 -5.25 11.34 -6.30
N GLY A 49 -4.81 11.94 -5.20
CA GLY A 49 -5.28 11.63 -3.85
C GLY A 49 -4.55 10.40 -3.31
N PRO A 50 -3.77 10.52 -2.21
CA PRO A 50 -2.91 9.44 -1.72
C PRO A 50 -3.65 8.09 -1.54
N ARG A 51 -4.84 8.11 -0.94
CA ARG A 51 -5.64 6.90 -0.67
C ARG A 51 -6.22 6.23 -1.93
N ASN A 52 -6.26 6.93 -3.05
CA ASN A 52 -6.65 6.36 -4.35
C ASN A 52 -5.49 5.59 -4.97
N VAL A 53 -4.25 5.98 -4.67
CA VAL A 53 -3.04 5.29 -5.13
C VAL A 53 -2.78 4.04 -4.31
N SER A 54 -2.88 4.14 -2.99
CA SER A 54 -2.75 3.02 -2.07
C SER A 54 -3.43 3.36 -0.75
N LYS A 55 -4.11 2.38 -0.14
CA LYS A 55 -4.71 2.57 1.19
C LYS A 55 -3.66 2.93 2.24
N HIS A 56 -2.44 2.44 2.08
CA HIS A 56 -1.28 2.75 2.93
C HIS A 56 -0.71 4.14 2.70
N CYS A 57 -1.03 4.78 1.57
CA CYS A 57 -0.57 6.13 1.29
C CYS A 57 -1.58 7.12 1.86
N MET A 58 -1.27 7.63 3.04
CA MET A 58 -2.13 8.54 3.79
C MET A 58 -1.34 9.76 4.26
N THR A 59 -2.05 10.86 4.44
CA THR A 59 -1.50 12.07 5.07
C THR A 59 -1.26 11.85 6.56
N ALA A 60 -0.45 12.71 7.18
CA ALA A 60 -0.19 12.65 8.62
C ALA A 60 -1.46 12.80 9.47
N GLU A 61 -2.45 13.57 9.00
CA GLU A 61 -3.73 13.72 9.70
C GLU A 61 -4.62 12.49 9.52
N GLU A 62 -4.68 11.91 8.32
CA GLU A 62 -5.42 10.66 8.09
C GLU A 62 -4.84 9.49 8.92
N TYR A 63 -3.51 9.43 9.06
CA TYR A 63 -2.84 8.44 9.90
C TYR A 63 -3.28 8.48 11.37
N LYS A 64 -3.69 9.65 11.88
CA LYS A 64 -4.23 9.77 13.24
C LYS A 64 -5.63 9.18 13.37
N THR A 65 -6.31 8.92 12.26
CA THR A 65 -7.70 8.41 12.24
C THR A 65 -7.76 6.93 11.84
N LEU A 66 -6.88 6.46 10.97
CA LEU A 66 -6.84 5.06 10.55
C LEU A 66 -5.40 4.59 10.40
N ASN A 67 -5.05 3.55 11.13
CA ASN A 67 -3.78 2.85 10.92
C ASN A 67 -4.02 1.59 10.10
N ILE A 68 -3.19 1.40 9.09
CA ILE A 68 -3.26 0.26 8.20
C ILE A 68 -1.93 -0.47 8.24
N MET A 69 -1.96 -1.79 8.32
CA MET A 69 -0.76 -2.62 8.26
C MET A 69 -1.03 -3.93 7.52
N ASP A 70 0.00 -4.37 6.81
CA ASP A 70 0.02 -5.64 6.11
C ASP A 70 0.92 -6.60 6.86
N ILE A 71 0.37 -7.71 7.36
CA ILE A 71 1.14 -8.76 8.02
C ILE A 71 1.32 -9.93 7.05
N SER A 72 2.55 -10.40 6.87
CA SER A 72 2.79 -11.55 6.01
C SER A 72 2.14 -12.81 6.58
N ARG A 73 1.16 -13.36 5.86
CA ARG A 73 0.48 -14.61 6.21
C ARG A 73 1.47 -15.78 6.24
N ASN A 74 2.42 -15.78 5.31
CA ASN A 74 3.40 -16.87 5.12
C ASN A 74 4.44 -16.97 6.24
N GLN A 75 4.62 -15.90 7.01
CA GLN A 75 5.57 -15.86 8.13
C GLN A 75 4.89 -16.10 9.49
N ILE A 76 3.55 -16.15 9.53
CA ILE A 76 2.80 -16.47 10.74
C ILE A 76 2.70 -17.99 10.88
N LYS A 77 3.04 -18.51 12.07
CA LYS A 77 3.00 -19.96 12.35
C LYS A 77 1.58 -20.57 12.23
N ASN A 78 0.56 -19.82 12.64
CA ASN A 78 -0.84 -20.22 12.53
C ASN A 78 -1.71 -19.03 12.07
N PRO A 79 -1.71 -18.72 10.77
CA PRO A 79 -2.41 -17.54 10.25
C PRO A 79 -3.92 -17.63 10.45
N SER A 80 -4.50 -18.83 10.27
CA SER A 80 -5.94 -19.04 10.47
C SER A 80 -6.36 -18.81 11.93
N GLY A 81 -5.56 -19.26 12.89
CA GLY A 81 -5.81 -18.99 14.32
C GLY A 81 -5.72 -17.50 14.66
N PHE A 82 -4.75 -16.80 14.07
CA PHE A 82 -4.62 -15.35 14.25
C PHE A 82 -5.82 -14.57 13.70
N VAL A 83 -6.29 -14.91 12.49
CA VAL A 83 -7.50 -14.30 11.89
C VAL A 83 -8.74 -14.58 12.75
N ALA A 84 -8.88 -15.80 13.28
CA ALA A 84 -9.98 -16.14 14.17
C ALA A 84 -9.95 -15.31 15.46
N GLU A 85 -8.78 -15.08 16.04
CA GLU A 85 -8.61 -14.24 17.22
C GLU A 85 -8.95 -12.77 16.93
N LEU A 86 -8.47 -12.22 15.81
CA LEU A 86 -8.82 -10.87 15.37
C LEU A 86 -10.34 -10.69 15.30
N LYS A 87 -11.02 -11.65 14.68
CA LYS A 87 -12.48 -11.65 14.52
C LYS A 87 -13.23 -11.67 15.85
N ASN A 88 -12.79 -12.49 16.79
CA ASN A 88 -13.52 -12.75 18.03
C ASN A 88 -13.26 -11.71 19.12
N THR A 89 -12.05 -11.14 19.15
CA THR A 89 -11.57 -10.32 20.26
C THR A 89 -11.60 -8.83 19.93
N PHE A 90 -11.48 -8.46 18.66
CA PHE A 90 -11.35 -7.05 18.25
C PHE A 90 -12.43 -6.64 17.23
N PRO A 91 -13.69 -6.46 17.65
CA PRO A 91 -14.79 -6.13 16.74
C PRO A 91 -14.65 -4.77 16.03
N ASN A 92 -13.79 -3.89 16.55
CA ASN A 92 -13.53 -2.56 16.00
C ASN A 92 -12.36 -2.52 15.02
N ILE A 93 -11.72 -3.67 14.76
CA ILE A 93 -10.65 -3.81 13.76
C ILE A 93 -11.27 -4.43 12.51
N THR A 94 -11.06 -3.77 11.37
CA THR A 94 -11.38 -4.36 10.07
C THR A 94 -10.17 -5.15 9.60
N TYR A 95 -10.38 -6.35 9.07
CA TYR A 95 -9.29 -7.16 8.54
C TYR A 95 -9.72 -7.85 7.23
N PHE A 96 -8.75 -8.07 6.35
CA PHE A 96 -8.94 -8.84 5.13
C PHE A 96 -7.89 -9.94 5.06
N ASP A 97 -8.35 -11.18 4.95
CA ASP A 97 -7.48 -12.33 4.75
C ASP A 97 -7.17 -12.51 3.25
N GLU A 98 -6.14 -11.83 2.78
CA GLU A 98 -5.66 -11.89 1.40
C GLU A 98 -4.74 -13.10 1.19
N SER A 99 -5.28 -14.28 1.40
CA SER A 99 -4.57 -15.56 1.27
C SER A 99 -3.84 -15.74 -0.08
N TYR A 100 -4.40 -15.22 -1.18
CA TYR A 100 -3.77 -15.25 -2.50
C TYR A 100 -2.51 -14.37 -2.58
N ASN A 101 -2.54 -13.19 -1.96
CA ASN A 101 -1.42 -12.26 -1.89
C ASN A 101 -0.46 -12.60 -0.73
N GLY A 102 -0.75 -13.65 0.05
CA GLY A 102 0.08 -14.08 1.18
C GLY A 102 0.12 -13.05 2.32
N CYS A 103 -0.95 -12.27 2.49
CA CYS A 103 -1.02 -11.16 3.45
C CYS A 103 -2.33 -11.19 4.26
N ILE A 104 -2.26 -10.66 5.47
CA ILE A 104 -3.42 -10.29 6.28
C ILE A 104 -3.38 -8.77 6.41
N HIS A 105 -4.34 -8.10 5.79
CA HIS A 105 -4.53 -6.66 5.87
C HIS A 105 -5.31 -6.32 7.13
N ILE A 106 -4.86 -5.33 7.89
CA ILE A 106 -5.50 -4.89 9.12
C ILE A 106 -5.68 -3.38 9.08
N GLU A 107 -6.90 -2.93 9.35
CA GLU A 107 -7.26 -1.53 9.50
C GLU A 107 -7.80 -1.29 10.92
N ILE A 108 -7.18 -0.34 11.63
CA ILE A 108 -7.51 0.01 13.01
C ILE A 108 -7.98 1.46 13.05
N GLN A 109 -9.27 1.65 13.31
CA GLN A 109 -9.85 2.97 13.53
C GLN A 109 -9.34 3.53 14.86
N GLN A 110 -8.73 4.71 14.80
CA GLN A 110 -8.28 5.42 16.00
C GLN A 110 -9.43 6.26 16.60
N PRO A 111 -9.42 6.48 17.93
CA PRO A 111 -10.41 7.32 18.62
C PRO A 111 -10.49 8.76 18.12
#